data_AF-A0A539DRP6-F1
#
_entry.id   AF-A0A539DRP6-F1
#
_cell.length_a   1.000
_cell.length_b   1.000
_cell.length_c   1.000
_cell.angle_alpha   90.00
_cell.angle_beta   90.00
_cell.angle_gamma   90.00
#
_symmetry.space_group_name_H-M   'P 1'
#
loop_
_entity.id
_entity.type
_entity.pdbx_description
1 polymer ?
#
loop_
_entity_poly.entity_id
_entity_poly.type
_entity_poly.pdbx_seq_one_letter_code
_entity_poly.pdbx_strand_id
1 'polypeptide(L)'
;AALFKQAGLPCHMVDDIRRAKWEKMCWNCVFNPLTVLINDRIAKALDHPEMLPVIRQIVGEVAAVAATLKVPLSEDIADKVVRWSQEIRDIHTSMYDDWKAGRPTEIDTLNGHIVKLGHELGIPVPVNEALTATIKVITERERSGPGILRIDGDVIQPIQLGLDAIAKLPAEHHVPDVSKFASGFKGKGVRVKGLLEVPAMAIGADHVTFHSLDGKFAACLTIPQAVEHGILIYELDGAVLPEQKGGPFRLIAPGLGDLCANVKGVGRIQVSKGPGRDTRPSLNCDPKPSPSS
;
A
#
# COMPACT_ATOMS: atom_id res chain seq x y z
N ALA A 1 -16.15 35.57 -3.17
CA ALA A 1 -15.14 36.27 -2.36
C ALA A 1 -15.68 36.77 -1.01
N ALA A 2 -16.75 37.57 -0.96
CA ALA A 2 -17.23 38.20 0.28
C ALA A 2 -17.59 37.20 1.41
N LEU A 3 -18.34 36.13 1.09
CA LEU A 3 -18.67 35.06 2.04
C LEU A 3 -17.43 34.35 2.62
N PHE A 4 -16.42 34.07 1.79
CA PHE A 4 -15.17 33.45 2.25
C PHE A 4 -14.38 34.38 3.17
N LYS A 5 -14.30 35.68 2.83
CA LYS A 5 -13.65 36.68 3.69
C LYS A 5 -14.38 36.83 5.04
N GLN A 6 -15.71 36.85 5.03
CA GLN A 6 -16.52 36.87 6.26
C GLN A 6 -16.29 35.63 7.13
N ALA A 7 -16.04 34.48 6.52
CA ALA A 7 -15.67 33.25 7.22
C ALA A 7 -14.19 33.17 7.66
N GLY A 8 -13.39 34.22 7.43
CA GLY A 8 -11.96 34.23 7.75
C GLY A 8 -11.11 33.33 6.84
N LEU A 9 -11.66 32.89 5.70
CA LEU A 9 -10.96 32.04 4.74
C LEU A 9 -10.26 32.91 3.68
N PRO A 10 -8.92 32.82 3.56
CA PRO A 10 -8.18 33.47 2.48
C PRO A 10 -8.75 33.07 1.12
N CYS A 11 -9.11 34.06 0.31
CA CYS A 11 -9.75 33.85 -0.98
C CYS A 11 -9.20 34.86 -1.98
N HIS A 12 -8.55 34.36 -3.02
CA HIS A 12 -8.03 35.15 -4.12
C HIS A 12 -8.89 34.91 -5.35
N MET A 13 -9.33 35.99 -5.99
CA MET A 13 -9.99 35.91 -7.29
C MET A 13 -8.91 35.76 -8.36
N VAL A 14 -9.14 34.84 -9.30
CA VAL A 14 -8.29 34.64 -10.47
C VAL A 14 -9.14 34.73 -11.72
N ASP A 15 -8.62 35.36 -12.76
CA ASP A 15 -9.36 35.60 -14.00
C ASP A 15 -9.54 34.31 -14.82
N ASP A 16 -8.58 33.39 -14.76
CA ASP A 16 -8.69 32.04 -15.34
C ASP A 16 -8.28 30.98 -14.32
N ILE A 17 -9.28 30.31 -13.73
CA ILE A 17 -9.07 29.22 -12.78
C ILE A 17 -8.33 28.03 -13.41
N ARG A 18 -8.42 27.84 -14.73
CA ARG A 18 -7.70 26.76 -15.43
C ARG A 18 -6.21 27.01 -15.38
N ARG A 19 -5.76 28.26 -15.59
CA ARG A 19 -4.35 28.62 -15.48
C ARG A 19 -3.83 28.30 -14.07
N ALA A 20 -4.54 28.74 -13.03
CA ALA A 20 -4.15 28.46 -11.65
C ALA A 20 -4.06 26.95 -11.36
N LYS A 21 -4.98 26.14 -11.92
CA LYS A 21 -4.91 24.67 -11.80
C LYS A 21 -3.68 24.09 -12.49
N TRP A 22 -3.33 24.58 -13.68
CA TRP A 22 -2.15 24.12 -14.43
C TRP A 22 -0.83 24.57 -13.81
N GLU A 23 -0.76 25.76 -13.21
CA GLU A 23 0.39 26.22 -12.43
C GLU A 23 0.62 25.32 -11.20
N LYS A 24 -0.46 24.96 -10.49
CA LYS A 24 -0.40 23.97 -9.40
C LYS A 24 0.00 22.59 -9.92
N MET A 25 -0.51 22.17 -11.08
CA MET A 25 -0.14 20.91 -11.71
C MET A 25 1.37 20.84 -12.00
N CYS A 26 1.98 21.93 -12.47
CA CYS A 26 3.43 22.02 -12.67
C CYS A 26 4.19 21.74 -11.38
N TRP A 27 3.79 22.38 -10.26
CA TRP A 27 4.42 22.16 -8.96
C TRP A 27 4.24 20.71 -8.49
N ASN A 28 3.03 20.18 -8.56
CA ASN A 28 2.70 18.82 -8.14
C ASN A 28 3.46 17.76 -8.95
N CYS A 29 3.51 17.89 -10.29
CA CYS A 29 4.21 16.95 -11.16
C CYS A 29 5.73 16.94 -10.94
N VAL A 30 6.29 18.02 -10.40
CA VAL A 30 7.70 18.07 -9.98
C VAL A 30 7.86 17.44 -8.60
N PHE A 31 7.28 18.04 -7.56
CA PHE A 31 7.72 17.76 -6.20
C PHE A 31 7.07 16.54 -5.57
N ASN A 32 5.84 16.19 -5.96
CA ASN A 32 5.17 15.01 -5.42
C ASN A 32 5.96 13.72 -5.74
N PRO A 33 6.31 13.42 -7.00
CA PRO A 33 7.11 12.23 -7.30
C PRO A 33 8.55 12.37 -6.81
N LEU A 34 9.20 13.54 -6.92
CA LEU A 34 10.61 13.69 -6.52
C LEU A 34 10.84 13.48 -5.02
N THR A 35 9.93 13.94 -4.16
CA THR A 35 10.06 13.71 -2.71
C THR A 35 9.95 12.23 -2.34
N VAL A 36 9.11 11.46 -3.04
CA VAL A 36 9.05 9.99 -2.90
C VAL A 36 10.34 9.35 -3.40
N LEU A 37 10.79 9.70 -4.60
CA LEU A 37 11.96 9.08 -5.25
C LEU A 37 13.26 9.35 -4.49
N ILE A 38 13.45 10.58 -4.03
CA ILE A 38 14.63 11.01 -3.25
C ILE A 38 14.51 10.58 -1.79
N ASN A 39 13.29 10.25 -1.34
CA ASN A 39 12.96 9.95 0.04
C ASN A 39 13.40 11.06 1.01
N ASP A 40 13.08 12.30 0.67
CA ASP A 40 13.49 13.49 1.43
C ASP A 40 12.54 14.68 1.15
N ARG A 41 12.83 15.82 1.74
CA ARG A 41 12.12 17.08 1.53
C ARG A 41 12.46 17.71 0.18
N ILE A 42 11.63 18.65 -0.24
CA ILE A 42 11.78 19.40 -1.49
C ILE A 42 13.16 20.07 -1.62
N ALA A 43 13.70 20.58 -0.51
CA ALA A 43 15.02 21.22 -0.45
C ALA A 43 16.13 20.39 -1.13
N LYS A 44 16.13 19.06 -0.96
CA LYS A 44 17.17 18.20 -1.52
C LYS A 44 17.19 18.17 -3.04
N ALA A 45 16.02 18.25 -3.67
CA ALA A 45 15.92 18.39 -5.12
C ALA A 45 16.33 19.80 -5.58
N LEU A 46 15.98 20.84 -4.81
CA LEU A 46 16.31 22.23 -5.15
C LEU A 46 17.80 22.54 -5.03
N ASP A 47 18.48 21.93 -4.06
CA ASP A 47 19.90 22.18 -3.77
C ASP A 47 20.85 21.42 -4.72
N HIS A 48 20.36 20.41 -5.44
CA HIS A 48 21.18 19.62 -6.36
C HIS A 48 21.21 20.28 -7.76
N PRO A 49 22.36 20.77 -8.25
CA PRO A 49 22.43 21.52 -9.50
C PRO A 49 21.89 20.75 -10.73
N GLU A 50 22.13 19.44 -10.78
CA GLU A 50 21.66 18.58 -11.88
C GLU A 50 20.14 18.36 -11.89
N MET A 51 19.45 18.65 -10.77
CA MET A 51 17.99 18.55 -10.72
C MET A 51 17.29 19.78 -11.29
N LEU A 52 17.93 20.95 -11.32
CA LEU A 52 17.29 22.16 -11.86
C LEU A 52 16.89 22.02 -13.34
N PRO A 53 17.75 21.48 -14.25
CA PRO A 53 17.33 21.19 -15.61
C PRO A 53 16.17 20.18 -15.69
N VAL A 54 16.18 19.15 -14.84
CA VAL A 54 15.11 18.12 -14.79
C VAL A 54 13.79 18.75 -14.36
N ILE A 55 13.79 19.58 -13.32
CA ILE A 55 12.62 20.34 -12.86
C ILE A 55 12.06 21.20 -14.00
N ARG A 56 12.92 21.93 -14.72
CA ARG A 56 12.50 22.74 -15.86
C ARG A 56 11.91 21.89 -16.98
N GLN A 57 12.46 20.72 -17.26
CA GLN A 57 11.94 19.81 -18.28
C GLN A 57 10.56 19.27 -17.91
N ILE A 58 10.35 18.83 -16.67
CA ILE A 58 9.04 18.38 -16.17
C ILE A 58 7.99 19.47 -16.36
N VAL A 59 8.31 20.70 -15.94
CA VAL A 59 7.40 21.84 -16.09
C VAL A 59 7.15 22.18 -17.56
N GLY A 60 8.17 22.10 -18.41
CA GLY A 60 8.06 22.33 -19.85
C GLY A 60 7.10 21.36 -20.54
N GLU A 61 7.17 20.07 -20.19
CA GLU A 61 6.25 19.05 -20.68
C GLU A 61 4.79 19.35 -20.28
N VAL A 62 4.56 19.70 -19.01
CA VAL A 62 3.23 20.10 -18.50
C VAL A 62 2.71 21.35 -19.23
N ALA A 63 3.57 22.35 -19.42
CA ALA A 63 3.22 23.60 -20.10
C ALA A 63 2.87 23.38 -21.58
N ALA A 64 3.58 22.49 -22.28
CA ALA A 64 3.29 22.13 -23.67
C ALA A 64 1.91 21.49 -23.82
N VAL A 65 1.54 20.58 -22.91
CA VAL A 65 0.20 19.99 -22.86
C VAL A 65 -0.85 21.07 -22.58
N ALA A 66 -0.62 21.94 -21.59
CA ALA A 66 -1.55 23.02 -21.23
C ALA A 66 -1.81 24.00 -22.39
N ALA A 67 -0.76 24.36 -23.14
CA ALA A 67 -0.85 25.27 -24.28
C ALA A 67 -1.76 24.71 -25.39
N THR A 68 -1.68 23.41 -25.68
CA THR A 68 -2.53 22.73 -26.69
C THR A 68 -4.00 22.72 -26.27
N LEU A 69 -4.27 22.74 -24.97
CA LEU A 69 -5.61 22.88 -24.39
C LEU A 69 -6.08 24.34 -24.26
N LYS A 70 -5.41 25.27 -24.95
CA LYS A 70 -5.70 26.71 -24.96
C LYS A 70 -5.57 27.37 -23.58
N VAL A 71 -4.67 26.85 -22.73
CA VAL A 71 -4.32 27.44 -21.43
C VAL A 71 -2.80 27.65 -21.38
N PRO A 72 -2.24 28.57 -22.19
CA PRO A 72 -0.81 28.84 -22.15
C PRO A 72 -0.41 29.38 -20.77
N LEU A 73 0.63 28.76 -20.23
CA LEU A 73 1.32 29.21 -19.02
C LEU A 73 2.37 30.25 -19.40
N SER A 74 2.88 31.00 -18.41
CA SER A 74 3.94 31.98 -18.67
C SER A 74 5.24 31.28 -19.07
N GLU A 75 6.04 31.93 -19.92
CA GLU A 75 7.34 31.38 -20.36
C GLU A 75 8.30 31.13 -19.18
N ASP A 76 8.18 31.92 -18.12
CA ASP A 76 8.97 31.81 -16.89
C ASP A 76 8.38 30.83 -15.85
N ILE A 77 7.37 30.02 -16.21
CA ILE A 77 6.65 29.18 -15.24
C ILE A 77 7.58 28.21 -14.51
N ALA A 78 8.60 27.67 -15.17
CA ALA A 78 9.55 26.78 -14.52
C ALA A 78 10.38 27.50 -13.44
N ASP A 79 10.84 28.72 -13.73
CA ASP A 79 11.56 29.52 -12.74
C ASP A 79 10.62 30.03 -11.62
N LYS A 80 9.34 30.29 -11.92
CA LYS A 80 8.31 30.55 -10.90
C LYS A 80 8.14 29.37 -9.96
N VAL A 81 8.00 28.15 -10.49
CA VAL A 81 7.87 26.92 -9.69
C VAL A 81 9.08 26.77 -8.76
N VAL A 82 10.30 26.99 -9.26
CA VAL A 82 11.52 26.96 -8.42
C VAL A 82 11.48 28.04 -7.34
N ARG A 83 11.15 29.29 -7.68
CA ARG A 83 11.07 30.40 -6.71
C ARG A 83 10.02 30.16 -5.62
N TRP A 84 8.79 29.77 -6.00
CA TRP A 84 7.73 29.46 -5.05
C TRP A 84 8.13 28.34 -4.09
N SER A 85 8.84 27.33 -4.60
CA SER A 85 9.30 26.22 -3.77
C SER A 85 10.40 26.59 -2.78
N GLN A 86 11.16 27.67 -2.98
CA GLN A 86 12.15 28.12 -1.99
C GLN A 86 11.50 28.56 -0.68
N GLU A 87 10.28 29.10 -0.73
CA GLU A 87 9.54 29.54 0.47
C GLU A 87 8.99 28.37 1.29
N ILE A 88 8.81 27.20 0.66
CA ILE A 88 8.22 26.00 1.27
C ILE A 88 9.14 24.78 1.14
N ARG A 89 10.46 25.00 1.07
CA ARG A 89 11.46 23.98 0.75
C ARG A 89 11.58 22.85 1.78
N ASP A 90 11.27 23.11 3.05
CA ASP A 90 11.45 22.18 4.16
C ASP A 90 10.22 21.32 4.46
N ILE A 91 9.45 20.97 3.42
CA ILE A 91 8.26 20.11 3.54
C ILE A 91 8.42 18.79 2.81
N HIS A 92 7.64 17.80 3.25
CA HIS A 92 7.27 16.65 2.44
C HIS A 92 5.97 16.96 1.71
N THR A 93 5.75 16.28 0.58
CA THR A 93 4.48 16.42 -0.18
C THR A 93 3.42 15.46 0.35
N SER A 94 2.15 15.72 0.00
CA SER A 94 1.04 14.79 0.26
C SER A 94 1.34 13.38 -0.23
N MET A 95 1.92 13.26 -1.43
CA MET A 95 2.29 11.97 -2.01
C MET A 95 3.34 11.23 -1.19
N TYR A 96 4.33 11.93 -0.63
CA TYR A 96 5.32 11.34 0.28
C TYR A 96 4.66 10.83 1.57
N ASP A 97 3.77 11.62 2.16
CA ASP A 97 3.06 11.24 3.38
C ASP A 97 2.13 10.05 3.15
N ASP A 98 1.45 10.00 2.00
CA ASP A 98 0.63 8.85 1.59
C ASP A 98 1.50 7.62 1.40
N TRP A 99 2.63 7.73 0.70
CA TRP A 99 3.57 6.63 0.53
C TRP A 99 4.10 6.10 1.86
N LYS A 100 4.54 6.98 2.78
CA LYS A 100 5.01 6.58 4.12
C LYS A 100 3.92 5.94 4.96
N ALA A 101 2.68 6.39 4.83
CA ALA A 101 1.53 5.76 5.48
C ALA A 101 1.00 4.52 4.74
N GLY A 102 1.63 4.14 3.62
CA GLY A 102 1.22 3.03 2.76
C GLY A 102 -0.15 3.24 2.08
N ARG A 103 -0.66 4.47 2.00
CA ARG A 103 -1.89 4.78 1.27
C ARG A 103 -1.63 4.84 -0.25
N PRO A 104 -2.65 4.62 -1.08
CA PRO A 104 -2.53 4.86 -2.53
C PRO A 104 -2.11 6.29 -2.81
N THR A 105 -1.24 6.48 -3.79
CA THR A 105 -0.77 7.81 -4.20
C THR A 105 -1.61 8.38 -5.34
N GLU A 106 -1.55 9.69 -5.53
CA GLU A 106 -2.23 10.44 -6.59
C GLU A 106 -1.47 10.46 -7.94
N ILE A 107 -0.45 9.60 -8.14
CA ILE A 107 0.45 9.64 -9.30
C ILE A 107 -0.29 9.54 -10.65
N ASP A 108 -1.33 8.71 -10.73
CA ASP A 108 -2.15 8.55 -11.95
C ASP A 108 -2.93 9.82 -12.31
N THR A 109 -3.32 10.60 -11.31
CA THR A 109 -4.10 11.84 -11.50
C THR A 109 -3.23 13.07 -11.73
N LEU A 110 -1.92 12.95 -11.47
CA LEU A 110 -0.93 14.00 -11.68
C LEU A 110 -0.11 13.70 -12.94
N ASN A 111 1.11 13.17 -12.79
CA ASN A 111 1.98 12.85 -13.91
C ASN A 111 1.31 11.87 -14.90
N GLY A 112 0.56 10.88 -14.41
CA GLY A 112 -0.18 9.94 -15.28
C GLY A 112 -1.24 10.63 -16.14
N HIS A 113 -1.86 11.71 -15.64
CA HIS A 113 -2.80 12.51 -16.42
C HIS A 113 -2.08 13.29 -17.52
N ILE A 114 -0.89 13.81 -17.24
CA ILE A 114 -0.03 14.49 -18.24
C ILE A 114 0.40 13.50 -19.32
N VAL A 115 0.81 12.28 -18.94
CA VAL A 115 1.16 11.20 -19.88
C VAL A 115 -0.02 10.89 -20.80
N LYS A 116 -1.21 10.68 -20.22
CA LYS A 116 -2.42 10.38 -20.99
C LYS A 116 -2.72 11.49 -22.01
N LEU A 117 -2.73 12.75 -21.57
CA LEU A 117 -2.99 13.88 -22.46
C LEU A 117 -1.89 14.06 -23.51
N GLY A 118 -0.62 13.86 -23.14
CA GLY A 118 0.51 13.90 -24.05
C GLY A 118 0.35 12.91 -25.20
N HIS A 119 -0.04 11.67 -24.89
CA HIS A 119 -0.33 10.64 -25.92
C HIS A 119 -1.52 11.01 -26.79
N GLU A 120 -2.63 11.45 -26.19
CA GLU A 120 -3.84 11.84 -26.92
C GLU A 120 -3.61 13.03 -27.87
N LEU A 121 -2.69 13.92 -27.51
CA LEU A 121 -2.39 15.15 -28.26
C LEU A 121 -1.11 15.07 -29.12
N GLY A 122 -0.38 13.94 -29.07
CA GLY A 122 0.88 13.77 -29.79
C GLY A 122 2.05 14.62 -29.27
N ILE A 123 2.04 14.94 -27.97
CA ILE A 123 3.06 15.77 -27.30
C ILE A 123 3.99 14.86 -26.50
N PRO A 124 5.31 14.85 -26.77
CA PRO A 124 6.26 14.09 -25.97
C PRO A 124 6.31 14.57 -24.52
N VAL A 125 6.13 13.65 -23.58
CA VAL A 125 6.23 13.92 -22.12
C VAL A 125 7.10 12.87 -21.39
N PRO A 126 8.32 12.59 -21.90
CA PRO A 126 9.12 11.44 -21.47
C PRO A 126 9.54 11.48 -19.99
N VAL A 127 9.76 12.65 -19.39
CA VAL A 127 10.11 12.73 -17.97
C VAL A 127 8.90 12.43 -17.10
N ASN A 128 7.72 12.93 -17.47
CA ASN A 128 6.47 12.56 -16.78
C ASN A 128 6.13 11.07 -16.94
N GLU A 129 6.42 10.45 -18.09
CA GLU A 129 6.31 9.00 -18.28
C GLU A 129 7.22 8.22 -17.32
N ALA A 130 8.50 8.59 -17.28
CA ALA A 130 9.49 7.94 -16.42
C ALA A 130 9.13 8.08 -14.93
N LEU A 131 8.70 9.27 -14.49
CA LEU A 131 8.26 9.50 -13.11
C LEU A 131 7.01 8.70 -12.78
N THR A 132 6.01 8.68 -13.67
CA THR A 132 4.78 7.89 -13.47
C THR A 132 5.11 6.41 -13.28
N ALA A 133 5.90 5.83 -14.17
CA ALA A 133 6.29 4.43 -14.08
C ALA A 133 7.08 4.13 -12.79
N THR A 134 8.07 4.97 -12.47
CA THR A 134 8.93 4.75 -11.30
C THR A 134 8.17 4.84 -10.00
N ILE A 135 7.31 5.85 -9.84
CA ILE A 135 6.50 6.01 -8.63
C ILE A 135 5.48 4.89 -8.50
N LYS A 136 4.90 4.39 -9.60
CA LYS A 136 4.07 3.19 -9.55
C LYS A 136 4.84 2.01 -8.99
N VAL A 137 6.05 1.72 -9.49
CA VAL A 137 6.86 0.62 -8.92
C VAL A 137 7.18 0.82 -7.43
N ILE A 138 7.45 2.06 -6.99
CA ILE A 138 7.76 2.36 -5.59
C ILE A 138 6.53 2.26 -4.67
N THR A 139 5.35 2.65 -5.17
CA THR A 139 4.17 2.91 -4.33
C THR A 139 3.04 1.91 -4.54
N GLU A 140 2.95 1.27 -5.71
CA GLU A 140 2.08 0.13 -5.91
C GLU A 140 2.57 -0.99 -5.00
N ARG A 141 1.70 -1.40 -4.09
CA ARG A 141 1.94 -2.60 -3.33
C ARG A 141 1.99 -3.75 -4.33
N GLU A 142 3.09 -4.49 -4.36
CA GLU A 142 3.15 -5.77 -5.05
C GLU A 142 1.90 -6.56 -4.65
N ARG A 143 1.12 -6.95 -5.66
CA ARG A 143 -0.12 -7.69 -5.46
C ARG A 143 0.23 -8.91 -4.60
N SER A 144 -0.39 -9.02 -3.42
CA SER A 144 -0.69 -10.33 -2.85
C SER A 144 -1.61 -11.02 -3.87
N GLY A 145 -1.02 -11.66 -4.88
CA GLY A 145 -1.76 -12.41 -5.89
C GLY A 145 -2.17 -13.77 -5.35
N PRO A 146 -3.03 -14.51 -6.07
CA PRO A 146 -3.30 -15.90 -5.75
C PRO A 146 -1.98 -16.68 -5.68
N GLY A 147 -1.63 -17.18 -4.49
CA GLY A 147 -0.46 -18.03 -4.24
C GLY A 147 0.75 -17.31 -3.63
N ILE A 148 0.66 -16.00 -3.33
CA ILE A 148 1.72 -15.23 -2.66
C ILE A 148 1.23 -14.73 -1.30
N LEU A 149 1.97 -15.08 -0.24
CA LEU A 149 1.76 -14.59 1.12
C LEU A 149 2.78 -13.51 1.46
N ARG A 150 2.30 -12.31 1.80
CA ARG A 150 3.17 -11.21 2.25
C ARG A 150 3.29 -11.20 3.77
N ILE A 151 4.50 -11.05 4.30
CA ILE A 151 4.73 -10.80 5.74
C ILE A 151 5.44 -9.45 5.90
N ASP A 152 4.81 -8.50 6.58
CA ASP A 152 5.31 -7.12 6.73
C ASP A 152 4.92 -6.48 8.07
N GLY A 153 5.06 -5.15 8.19
CA GLY A 153 4.80 -4.40 9.42
C GLY A 153 6.08 -4.18 10.22
N ASP A 154 6.03 -4.43 11.53
CA ASP A 154 7.17 -4.35 12.46
C ASP A 154 8.16 -5.52 12.27
N VAL A 155 8.71 -5.64 11.06
CA VAL A 155 9.80 -6.54 10.65
C VAL A 155 10.94 -5.72 10.06
N ILE A 156 12.17 -6.22 10.14
CA ILE A 156 13.36 -5.55 9.59
C ILE A 156 13.25 -5.39 8.07
N GLN A 157 12.81 -6.44 7.39
CA GLN A 157 12.54 -6.42 5.96
C GLN A 157 11.26 -7.19 5.66
N PRO A 158 10.28 -6.59 4.98
CA PRO A 158 9.12 -7.30 4.47
C PRO A 158 9.52 -8.43 3.52
N ILE A 159 8.82 -9.56 3.60
CA ILE A 159 9.07 -10.71 2.73
C ILE A 159 7.81 -11.15 2.01
N GLN A 160 8.00 -11.90 0.93
CA GLN A 160 6.95 -12.60 0.21
C GLN A 160 7.29 -14.08 0.11
N LEU A 161 6.28 -14.93 0.32
CA LEU A 161 6.41 -16.37 0.27
C LEU A 161 5.37 -16.92 -0.71
N GLY A 162 5.86 -17.47 -1.83
CA GLY A 162 5.06 -18.34 -2.68
C GLY A 162 4.91 -19.74 -2.08
N LEU A 163 4.03 -20.57 -2.66
CA LEU A 163 3.86 -21.97 -2.26
C LEU A 163 5.17 -22.76 -2.27
N ASP A 164 6.03 -22.56 -3.26
CA ASP A 164 7.33 -23.24 -3.36
C ASP A 164 8.28 -22.86 -2.21
N ALA A 165 8.23 -21.60 -1.75
CA ALA A 165 9.03 -21.15 -0.62
C ALA A 165 8.49 -21.73 0.69
N ILE A 166 7.16 -21.74 0.85
CA ILE A 166 6.50 -22.34 2.01
C ILE A 166 6.80 -23.85 2.10
N ALA A 167 6.76 -24.57 0.97
CA ALA A 167 7.05 -26.00 0.91
C ALA A 167 8.51 -26.37 1.24
N LYS A 168 9.43 -25.40 1.22
CA LYS A 168 10.85 -25.56 1.56
C LYS A 168 11.16 -25.21 3.01
N LEU A 169 10.17 -24.79 3.81
CA LEU A 169 10.38 -24.54 5.23
C LEU A 169 10.78 -25.84 5.96
N PRO A 170 11.48 -25.73 7.11
CA PRO A 170 11.83 -26.90 7.91
C PRO A 170 10.64 -27.83 8.18
N ALA A 171 10.88 -29.14 8.05
CA ALA A 171 9.83 -30.16 8.13
C ALA A 171 9.02 -30.12 9.44
N GLU A 172 9.63 -29.67 10.54
CA GLU A 172 8.98 -29.50 11.86
C GLU A 172 7.85 -28.46 11.87
N HIS A 173 7.85 -27.51 10.94
CA HIS A 173 6.77 -26.53 10.81
C HIS A 173 5.62 -27.03 9.94
N HIS A 174 5.81 -28.12 9.19
CA HIS A 174 4.78 -28.65 8.32
C HIS A 174 3.75 -29.48 9.09
N VAL A 175 2.49 -29.29 8.73
CA VAL A 175 1.36 -30.11 9.17
C VAL A 175 0.95 -30.96 7.96
N PRO A 176 1.41 -32.22 7.86
CA PRO A 176 1.17 -33.06 6.68
C PRO A 176 -0.29 -33.47 6.53
N ASP A 177 -1.06 -33.43 7.62
CA ASP A 177 -2.49 -33.73 7.62
C ASP A 177 -3.24 -32.77 8.55
N VAL A 178 -3.92 -31.79 7.95
CA VAL A 178 -4.70 -30.77 8.67
C VAL A 178 -6.10 -31.26 9.08
N SER A 179 -6.53 -32.46 8.68
CA SER A 179 -7.87 -32.97 8.98
C SER A 179 -8.12 -33.16 10.48
N LYS A 180 -7.05 -33.34 11.25
CA LYS A 180 -7.05 -33.40 12.72
C LYS A 180 -7.42 -32.07 13.38
N PHE A 181 -7.26 -30.97 12.65
CA PHE A 181 -7.47 -29.60 13.15
C PHE A 181 -8.66 -28.91 12.49
N ALA A 182 -9.06 -29.34 11.29
CA ALA A 182 -10.23 -28.83 10.58
C ALA A 182 -10.95 -29.97 9.86
N SER A 183 -12.16 -30.30 10.33
CA SER A 183 -13.00 -31.33 9.70
C SER A 183 -13.31 -30.94 8.24
N GLY A 184 -13.20 -31.91 7.33
CA GLY A 184 -13.40 -31.69 5.90
C GLY A 184 -12.23 -31.03 5.15
N PHE A 185 -11.07 -30.85 5.81
CA PHE A 185 -9.83 -30.42 5.17
C PHE A 185 -8.80 -31.54 5.20
N LYS A 186 -8.74 -32.37 4.15
CA LYS A 186 -7.70 -33.39 3.99
C LYS A 186 -6.58 -32.81 3.13
N GLY A 187 -5.50 -32.35 3.75
CA GLY A 187 -4.42 -31.70 3.04
C GLY A 187 -3.31 -31.21 3.97
N LYS A 188 -2.46 -30.33 3.44
CA LYS A 188 -1.27 -29.82 4.13
C LYS A 188 -1.43 -28.38 4.59
N GLY A 189 -0.73 -28.08 5.66
CA GLY A 189 -0.56 -26.72 6.16
C GLY A 189 0.85 -26.49 6.68
N VAL A 190 1.09 -25.27 7.11
CA VAL A 190 2.31 -24.85 7.79
C VAL A 190 1.94 -24.12 9.08
N ARG A 191 2.67 -24.37 10.15
CA ARG A 191 2.50 -23.64 11.42
C ARG A 191 2.90 -22.19 11.22
N VAL A 192 2.11 -21.27 11.76
CA VAL A 192 2.41 -19.83 11.72
C VAL A 192 3.78 -19.54 12.34
N LYS A 193 4.21 -20.32 13.35
CA LYS A 193 5.58 -20.27 13.90
C LYS A 193 6.64 -20.26 12.81
N GLY A 194 6.61 -21.21 11.89
CA GLY A 194 7.60 -21.33 10.83
C GLY A 194 7.55 -20.17 9.82
N LEU A 195 6.39 -19.54 9.65
CA LEU A 195 6.24 -18.34 8.79
C LEU A 195 6.83 -17.10 9.46
N LEU A 196 6.64 -16.95 10.78
CA LEU A 196 7.14 -15.81 11.55
C LEU A 196 8.64 -15.90 11.87
N GLU A 197 9.24 -17.07 11.73
CA GLU A 197 10.70 -17.25 11.86
C GLU A 197 11.48 -16.88 10.58
N VAL A 198 10.79 -16.70 9.44
CA VAL A 198 11.46 -16.32 8.18
C VAL A 198 11.93 -14.86 8.19
N PRO A 199 11.10 -13.85 8.53
CA PRO A 199 11.56 -12.47 8.65
C PRO A 199 12.13 -12.19 10.05
N ALA A 200 13.16 -11.36 10.14
CA ALA A 200 13.59 -10.81 11.41
C ALA A 200 12.54 -9.81 11.93
N MET A 201 11.96 -10.06 13.11
CA MET A 201 10.98 -9.16 13.74
C MET A 201 11.66 -7.96 14.40
N ALA A 202 11.00 -6.79 14.37
CA ALA A 202 11.48 -5.61 15.08
C ALA A 202 11.32 -5.77 16.60
N ILE A 203 12.21 -5.14 17.37
CA ILE A 203 12.16 -5.18 18.84
C ILE A 203 10.83 -4.61 19.34
N GLY A 204 10.15 -5.37 20.20
CA GLY A 204 8.90 -4.98 20.84
C GLY A 204 7.63 -5.35 20.05
N ALA A 205 7.76 -5.98 18.88
CA ALA A 205 6.61 -6.58 18.21
C ALA A 205 5.99 -7.68 19.09
N ASP A 206 4.68 -7.66 19.25
CA ASP A 206 3.94 -8.55 20.16
C ASP A 206 2.60 -9.04 19.57
N HIS A 207 2.17 -8.48 18.43
CA HIS A 207 0.95 -8.89 17.73
C HIS A 207 1.20 -9.20 16.26
N VAL A 208 0.24 -9.94 15.69
CA VAL A 208 0.18 -10.25 14.28
C VAL A 208 -1.27 -10.17 13.80
N THR A 209 -1.47 -9.51 12.66
CA THR A 209 -2.77 -9.39 12.00
C THR A 209 -2.77 -10.13 10.67
N PHE A 210 -3.72 -11.04 10.50
CA PHE A 210 -3.92 -11.79 9.27
C PHE A 210 -5.02 -11.14 8.45
N HIS A 211 -4.70 -10.65 7.25
CA HIS A 211 -5.62 -9.96 6.35
C HIS A 211 -6.05 -10.86 5.20
N SER A 212 -7.35 -10.90 4.92
CA SER A 212 -7.88 -11.54 3.71
C SER A 212 -7.51 -10.75 2.44
N LEU A 213 -7.41 -11.45 1.31
CA LEU A 213 -7.09 -10.90 -0.01
C LEU A 213 -8.13 -9.86 -0.46
N ASP A 214 -9.39 -10.04 -0.07
CA ASP A 214 -10.46 -9.07 -0.36
C ASP A 214 -10.44 -7.84 0.56
N GLY A 215 -9.56 -7.82 1.57
CA GLY A 215 -9.40 -6.75 2.54
C GLY A 215 -10.58 -6.58 3.51
N LYS A 216 -11.60 -7.45 3.45
CA LYS A 216 -12.82 -7.34 4.26
C LYS A 216 -12.66 -7.93 5.65
N PHE A 217 -11.84 -8.96 5.80
CA PHE A 217 -11.64 -9.65 7.06
C PHE A 217 -10.19 -9.53 7.55
N ALA A 218 -10.03 -9.26 8.84
CA ALA A 218 -8.76 -9.30 9.53
C ALA A 218 -8.94 -9.87 10.94
N ALA A 219 -8.01 -10.71 11.37
CA ALA A 219 -7.95 -11.22 12.75
C ALA A 219 -6.60 -10.85 13.35
N CYS A 220 -6.62 -10.16 14.49
CA CYS A 220 -5.41 -9.81 15.24
C CYS A 220 -5.22 -10.79 16.40
N LEU A 221 -4.04 -11.36 16.49
CA LEU A 221 -3.64 -12.26 17.57
C LEU A 221 -2.36 -11.74 18.22
N THR A 222 -2.12 -12.10 19.47
CA THR A 222 -0.76 -11.96 20.01
C THR A 222 0.18 -12.92 19.30
N ILE A 223 1.46 -12.59 19.18
CA ILE A 223 2.46 -13.49 18.59
C ILE A 223 2.45 -14.86 19.29
N PRO A 224 2.41 -14.97 20.63
CA PRO A 224 2.30 -16.27 21.30
C PRO A 224 1.08 -17.08 20.86
N GLN A 225 -0.12 -16.47 20.80
CA GLN A 225 -1.35 -17.15 20.35
C GLN A 225 -1.21 -17.67 18.91
N ALA A 226 -0.65 -16.84 18.03
CA ALA A 226 -0.47 -17.19 16.64
C ALA A 226 0.57 -18.31 16.45
N VAL A 227 1.68 -18.26 17.19
CA VAL A 227 2.75 -19.27 17.18
C VAL A 227 2.26 -20.61 17.72
N GLU A 228 1.48 -20.59 18.79
CA GLU A 228 1.01 -21.80 19.47
C GLU A 228 -0.12 -22.50 18.69
N HIS A 229 -1.08 -21.74 18.18
CA HIS A 229 -2.31 -22.30 17.63
C HIS A 229 -2.46 -22.12 16.12
N GLY A 230 -1.75 -21.20 15.50
CA GLY A 230 -1.95 -20.84 14.09
C GLY A 230 -1.43 -21.90 13.12
N ILE A 231 -2.30 -22.33 12.20
CA ILE A 231 -1.96 -23.18 11.06
C ILE A 231 -2.50 -22.51 9.79
N LEU A 232 -1.62 -22.30 8.82
CA LEU A 232 -1.98 -21.82 7.48
C LEU A 232 -2.11 -23.02 6.54
N ILE A 233 -3.34 -23.34 6.15
CA ILE A 233 -3.65 -24.40 5.18
C ILE A 233 -3.42 -23.86 3.78
N TYR A 234 -2.72 -24.62 2.95
CA TYR A 234 -2.41 -24.24 1.56
C TYR A 234 -2.71 -25.34 0.54
N GLU A 235 -2.99 -26.57 0.98
CA GLU A 235 -3.30 -27.72 0.13
C GLU A 235 -4.59 -28.40 0.58
N LEU A 236 -5.38 -28.88 -0.38
CA LEU A 236 -6.55 -29.73 -0.18
C LEU A 236 -6.54 -30.84 -1.25
N ASP A 237 -6.62 -32.09 -0.81
CA ASP A 237 -6.65 -33.28 -1.67
C ASP A 237 -5.51 -33.35 -2.69
N GLY A 238 -4.31 -32.90 -2.30
CA GLY A 238 -3.10 -32.91 -3.15
C GLY A 238 -3.00 -31.75 -4.14
N ALA A 239 -3.95 -30.82 -4.15
CA ALA A 239 -3.95 -29.62 -4.97
C ALA A 239 -3.89 -28.35 -4.12
N VAL A 240 -3.51 -27.23 -4.73
CA VAL A 240 -3.58 -25.91 -4.07
C VAL A 240 -4.98 -25.67 -3.54
N LEU A 241 -5.09 -25.15 -2.33
CA LEU A 241 -6.38 -24.88 -1.70
C LEU A 241 -7.20 -23.94 -2.60
N PRO A 242 -8.41 -24.35 -3.07
CA PRO A 242 -9.20 -23.52 -3.97
C PRO A 242 -9.85 -22.34 -3.23
N GLU A 243 -10.06 -21.23 -3.95
CA GLU A 243 -10.64 -20.00 -3.41
C GLU A 243 -11.99 -20.22 -2.73
N GLN A 244 -12.85 -21.10 -3.28
CA GLN A 244 -14.16 -21.42 -2.72
C GLN A 244 -14.07 -22.07 -1.32
N LYS A 245 -12.94 -22.71 -1.01
CA LYS A 245 -12.63 -23.28 0.31
C LYS A 245 -11.84 -22.33 1.21
N GLY A 246 -11.60 -21.10 0.74
CA GLY A 246 -10.85 -20.05 1.42
C GLY A 246 -9.35 -20.06 1.10
N GLY A 247 -8.96 -20.61 -0.05
CA GLY A 247 -7.59 -20.54 -0.54
C GLY A 247 -7.20 -19.18 -1.11
N PRO A 248 -5.95 -19.04 -1.59
CA PRO A 248 -4.90 -20.07 -1.64
C PRO A 248 -4.30 -20.38 -0.26
N PHE A 249 -4.50 -19.50 0.71
CA PHE A 249 -4.08 -19.69 2.10
C PHE A 249 -5.26 -19.48 3.05
N ARG A 250 -5.46 -20.40 3.98
CA ARG A 250 -6.50 -20.28 5.02
C ARG A 250 -5.91 -20.44 6.39
N LEU A 251 -6.07 -19.43 7.24
CA LEU A 251 -5.69 -19.54 8.65
C LEU A 251 -6.78 -20.30 9.41
N ILE A 252 -6.33 -21.27 10.21
CA ILE A 252 -7.09 -21.84 11.30
C ILE A 252 -6.33 -21.68 12.62
N ALA A 253 -7.07 -21.56 13.73
CA ALA A 253 -6.49 -21.53 15.07
C ALA A 253 -7.28 -22.44 16.04
N PRO A 254 -7.13 -23.77 15.94
CA PRO A 254 -7.93 -24.77 16.66
C PRO A 254 -7.92 -24.65 18.20
N GLY A 255 -6.93 -23.98 18.79
CA GLY A 255 -6.81 -23.80 20.25
C GLY A 255 -7.40 -22.51 20.80
N LEU A 256 -7.89 -21.59 19.95
CA LEU A 256 -8.36 -20.27 20.38
C LEU A 256 -9.87 -20.18 20.66
N GLY A 257 -10.60 -21.31 20.64
CA GLY A 257 -12.03 -21.37 21.01
C GLY A 257 -12.90 -20.35 20.27
N ASP A 258 -13.70 -19.58 21.02
CA ASP A 258 -14.69 -18.61 20.53
C ASP A 258 -14.09 -17.35 19.90
N LEU A 259 -12.77 -17.21 19.85
CA LEU A 259 -12.08 -16.02 19.33
C LEU A 259 -12.15 -15.87 17.80
N CYS A 260 -12.97 -16.63 17.08
CA CYS A 260 -13.22 -16.55 15.63
C CYS A 260 -12.00 -16.12 14.78
N ALA A 261 -10.84 -16.73 15.03
CA ALA A 261 -9.56 -16.29 14.47
C ALA A 261 -9.29 -16.84 13.05
N ASN A 262 -10.22 -17.59 12.48
CA ASN A 262 -10.05 -18.23 11.18
C ASN A 262 -10.22 -17.20 10.06
N VAL A 263 -9.21 -17.07 9.19
CA VAL A 263 -9.22 -16.14 8.05
C VAL A 263 -9.17 -16.92 6.75
N LYS A 264 -10.12 -16.66 5.85
CA LYS A 264 -10.12 -17.21 4.49
C LYS A 264 -9.32 -16.30 3.56
N GLY A 265 -8.58 -16.89 2.62
CA GLY A 265 -7.83 -16.18 1.60
C GLY A 265 -6.81 -15.22 2.19
N VAL A 266 -5.99 -15.69 3.13
CA VAL A 266 -4.94 -14.87 3.75
C VAL A 266 -3.94 -14.44 2.68
N GLY A 267 -3.85 -13.13 2.43
CA GLY A 267 -2.88 -12.55 1.49
C GLY A 267 -1.74 -11.82 2.17
N ARG A 268 -1.90 -11.48 3.45
CA ARG A 268 -0.94 -10.67 4.21
C ARG A 268 -0.98 -11.01 5.71
N ILE A 269 0.20 -11.11 6.29
CA ILE A 269 0.45 -11.23 7.73
C ILE A 269 1.22 -9.96 8.14
N GLN A 270 0.60 -9.11 8.95
CA GLN A 270 1.20 -7.87 9.41
C GLN A 270 1.62 -8.01 10.87
N VAL A 271 2.91 -7.93 11.15
CA VAL A 271 3.47 -7.86 12.50
C VAL A 271 3.31 -6.44 13.02
N SER A 272 2.94 -6.27 14.30
CA SER A 272 2.79 -4.95 14.92
C SER A 272 3.21 -4.91 16.38
N LYS A 273 3.59 -3.72 16.84
CA LYS A 273 3.61 -3.33 18.26
C LYS A 273 2.21 -2.93 18.69
N GLY A 274 1.62 -3.70 19.60
CA GLY A 274 0.23 -3.56 20.00
C GLY A 274 -0.77 -4.12 18.97
N PRO A 275 -2.05 -4.14 19.33
CA PRO A 275 -3.10 -4.73 18.51
C PRO A 275 -3.30 -3.97 17.19
N GLY A 276 -3.41 -4.72 16.10
CA GLY A 276 -3.70 -4.22 14.76
C GLY A 276 -5.19 -4.23 14.42
N ARG A 277 -5.51 -4.17 13.12
CA ARG A 277 -6.89 -4.23 12.63
C ARG A 277 -7.54 -5.57 13.01
N ASP A 278 -8.71 -5.51 13.61
CA ASP A 278 -9.49 -6.69 13.95
C ASP A 278 -10.94 -6.49 13.53
N THR A 279 -11.44 -7.37 12.66
CA THR A 279 -12.83 -7.35 12.19
C THR A 279 -13.62 -8.53 12.72
N ARG A 280 -13.08 -9.28 13.69
CA ARG A 280 -13.82 -10.35 14.32
C ARG A 280 -14.99 -9.75 15.12
N PRO A 281 -16.15 -10.43 15.18
CA PRO A 281 -17.26 -9.97 16.00
C PRO A 281 -16.82 -9.79 17.45
N SER A 282 -17.11 -8.64 18.04
CA SER A 282 -16.99 -8.45 19.49
C SER A 282 -17.95 -9.44 20.17
N LEU A 283 -17.42 -10.32 21.03
CA LEU A 283 -18.12 -11.38 21.77
C LEU A 283 -19.61 -11.07 22.04
N ASN A 284 -20.47 -11.68 21.24
CA ASN A 284 -21.84 -12.06 21.55
C ASN A 284 -22.11 -13.37 20.78
N CYS A 285 -21.47 -14.44 21.24
CA CYS A 285 -21.89 -15.79 20.88
C CYS A 285 -23.03 -16.16 21.81
N ASP A 286 -24.28 -16.06 21.34
CA ASP A 286 -25.40 -16.70 22.03
C ASP A 286 -25.07 -18.19 22.20
N PRO A 287 -25.16 -18.77 23.41
CA PRO A 287 -24.98 -20.19 23.59
C PRO A 287 -26.09 -20.91 22.82
N LYS A 288 -25.71 -21.71 21.81
CA LYS A 288 -26.66 -22.66 21.21
C LYS A 288 -27.27 -23.50 22.35
N PRO A 289 -28.61 -23.64 22.42
CA PRO A 289 -29.21 -24.47 23.44
C PRO A 289 -28.71 -25.90 23.29
N SER A 290 -28.27 -26.47 24.41
CA SER A 290 -27.91 -27.88 24.52
C SER A 290 -29.08 -28.76 24.05
N PRO A 291 -28.82 -29.90 23.36
CA PRO A 291 -29.88 -30.82 23.01
C PRO A 291 -30.45 -31.41 24.29
N SER A 292 -31.75 -31.19 24.52
CA SER A 292 -32.49 -31.78 25.62
C SER A 292 -32.45 -33.30 25.52
N SER A 293 -32.00 -33.93 26.61
CA SER A 293 -32.23 -35.34 26.95
C SER A 293 -33.71 -35.66 27.09
#